data_AF-A0AB39KPG8-F1
#
_entry.id   AF-A0AB39KPG8-F1
#
_cell.length_a   1.000
_cell.length_b   1.000
_cell.length_c   1.000
_cell.angle_alpha   90.00
_cell.angle_beta   90.00
_cell.angle_gamma   90.00
#
_symmetry.space_group_name_H-M   'P 1'
#
loop_
_entity.id
_entity.type
_entity.pdbx_description
1 polymer ?
#
loop_
_entity_poly.entity_id
_entity_poly.type
_entity_poly.pdbx_seq_one_letter_code
_entity_poly.pdbx_strand_id
1 'polypeptide(L)'
;MPRQAVDPTRAAETKSLRQEAGRWLKTARESAGLTQAGLAERVNLRYYTFISQVESGLGRVPIEMQAAWAEALGLDPKSFACTLLRYYEPELHRLLFTDEPRAQTTREKAAG
;
A
#
# COMPACT_ATOMS: atom_id res chain seq x y z
N MET A 1 -21.08 -21.78 5.16
CA MET A 1 -21.47 -20.38 4.85
C MET A 1 -21.21 -20.11 3.38
N PRO A 2 -22.20 -19.75 2.55
CA PRO A 2 -21.94 -19.40 1.17
C PRO A 2 -21.05 -18.15 1.15
N ARG A 3 -19.96 -18.20 0.38
CA ARG A 3 -19.07 -17.07 0.17
C ARG A 3 -19.89 -16.00 -0.56
N GLN A 4 -20.24 -14.91 0.12
CA GLN A 4 -20.94 -13.79 -0.53
C GLN A 4 -20.13 -13.37 -1.76
N ALA A 5 -20.80 -13.31 -2.93
CA ALA A 5 -20.17 -12.83 -4.14
C ALA A 5 -19.70 -11.39 -3.90
N VAL A 6 -18.43 -11.11 -4.22
CA VAL A 6 -17.85 -9.77 -4.09
C VAL A 6 -18.66 -8.83 -4.99
N ASP A 7 -19.10 -7.71 -4.44
CA ASP A 7 -19.78 -6.64 -5.18
C ASP A 7 -18.94 -6.21 -6.39
N PRO A 8 -19.46 -6.29 -7.63
CA PRO A 8 -18.70 -5.98 -8.84
C PRO A 8 -18.17 -4.54 -8.85
N THR A 9 -18.85 -3.60 -8.19
CA THR A 9 -18.39 -2.21 -8.04
C THR A 9 -17.11 -2.14 -7.21
N ARG A 10 -17.09 -2.85 -6.06
CA ARG A 10 -15.91 -2.94 -5.19
C ARG A 10 -14.76 -3.68 -5.86
N ALA A 11 -15.06 -4.70 -6.65
CA ALA A 11 -14.04 -5.44 -7.41
C ALA A 11 -13.36 -4.55 -8.47
N ALA A 12 -14.15 -3.71 -9.18
CA ALA A 12 -13.63 -2.75 -10.13
C ALA A 12 -12.77 -1.67 -9.46
N GLU A 13 -13.23 -1.13 -8.32
CA GLU A 13 -12.49 -0.16 -7.52
C GLU A 13 -11.17 -0.73 -7.01
N THR A 14 -11.19 -1.95 -6.44
CA THR A 14 -9.98 -2.65 -5.96
C THR A 14 -8.95 -2.81 -7.09
N LYS A 15 -9.42 -3.11 -8.31
CA LYS A 15 -8.55 -3.21 -9.49
C LYS A 15 -7.96 -1.85 -9.87
N SER A 16 -8.76 -0.79 -9.87
CA SER A 16 -8.28 0.58 -10.17
C SER A 16 -7.20 1.01 -9.18
N LEU A 17 -7.46 0.88 -7.88
CA LEU A 17 -6.52 1.27 -6.83
C LEU A 17 -5.21 0.48 -6.92
N ARG A 18 -5.27 -0.81 -7.27
CA ARG A 18 -4.06 -1.62 -7.47
C ARG A 18 -3.24 -1.15 -8.68
N GLN A 19 -3.89 -0.68 -9.74
CA GLN A 19 -3.19 -0.08 -10.88
C GLN A 19 -2.59 1.28 -10.53
N GLU A 20 -3.26 2.07 -9.69
CA GLU A 20 -2.71 3.33 -9.15
C GLU A 20 -1.46 3.08 -8.31
N ALA A 21 -1.49 2.09 -7.41
CA ALA A 21 -0.31 1.66 -6.66
C ALA A 21 0.84 1.24 -7.57
N GLY A 22 0.54 0.48 -8.63
CA GLY A 22 1.53 0.07 -9.62
C GLY A 22 2.20 1.25 -10.33
N ARG A 23 1.42 2.27 -10.72
CA ARG A 23 1.95 3.52 -11.29
C ARG A 23 2.83 4.27 -10.30
N TRP A 24 2.40 4.38 -9.05
CA TRP A 24 3.18 5.03 -8.00
C TRP A 24 4.53 4.34 -7.77
N LEU A 25 4.53 3.00 -7.69
CA LEU A 25 5.76 2.19 -7.55
C LEU A 25 6.70 2.38 -8.75
N LYS A 26 6.15 2.42 -9.97
CA LYS A 26 6.91 2.69 -11.19
C LYS A 26 7.61 4.05 -11.12
N THR A 27 6.88 5.10 -10.73
CA THR A 27 7.45 6.45 -10.58
C THR A 27 8.53 6.49 -9.51
N ALA A 28 8.32 5.81 -8.37
CA ALA A 28 9.33 5.72 -7.31
C ALA A 28 10.61 5.02 -7.80
N ARG A 29 10.46 3.90 -8.53
CA ARG A 29 11.59 3.18 -9.14
C ARG A 29 12.37 4.05 -10.13
N GLU A 30 11.67 4.73 -11.03
CA GLU A 30 12.29 5.60 -12.03
C GLU A 30 12.99 6.79 -11.38
N SER A 31 12.42 7.35 -10.32
CA SER A 31 13.03 8.43 -9.52
C SER A 31 14.29 7.96 -8.77
N ALA A 32 14.35 6.68 -8.38
CA ALA A 32 15.54 6.05 -7.82
C ALA A 32 16.59 5.65 -8.88
N GLY A 33 16.36 5.97 -10.17
CA GLY A 33 17.26 5.65 -11.27
C GLY A 33 17.35 4.17 -11.62
N LEU A 34 16.36 3.37 -11.21
CA LEU A 34 16.38 1.92 -11.35
C LEU A 34 15.60 1.43 -12.57
N THR A 35 16.11 0.41 -13.25
CA THR A 35 15.30 -0.42 -14.17
C THR A 35 14.50 -1.46 -13.37
N GLN A 36 13.50 -2.10 -13.98
CA GLN A 36 12.77 -3.20 -13.32
C GLN A 36 13.71 -4.33 -12.91
N ALA A 37 14.68 -4.68 -13.76
CA ALA A 37 15.72 -5.66 -13.43
C ALA A 37 16.60 -5.19 -12.26
N GLY A 38 17.02 -3.92 -12.26
CA GLY A 38 17.84 -3.36 -11.18
C GLY A 38 17.11 -3.33 -9.83
N LEU A 39 15.81 -3.04 -9.81
CA LEU A 39 15.03 -3.16 -8.57
C LEU A 39 14.94 -4.62 -8.13
N ALA A 40 14.65 -5.56 -9.05
CA ALA A 40 14.57 -6.98 -8.73
C ALA A 40 15.88 -7.51 -8.12
N GLU A 41 17.03 -7.12 -8.67
CA GLU A 41 18.34 -7.45 -8.13
C GLU A 41 18.52 -6.91 -6.70
N ARG A 42 18.20 -5.62 -6.46
CA ARG A 42 18.32 -5.01 -5.13
C ARG A 42 17.46 -5.69 -4.07
N VAL A 43 16.28 -6.19 -4.43
CA VAL A 43 15.37 -6.88 -3.50
C VAL A 43 15.50 -8.40 -3.55
N ASN A 44 16.58 -8.92 -4.16
CA ASN A 44 16.89 -10.35 -4.28
C ASN A 44 15.75 -11.21 -4.87
N LEU A 45 15.06 -10.67 -5.87
CA LEU A 45 14.03 -11.39 -6.62
C LEU A 45 14.64 -12.15 -7.79
N ARG A 46 14.27 -13.44 -7.90
CA ARG A 46 14.75 -14.31 -8.97
C ARG A 46 14.32 -13.86 -10.38
N TYR A 47 13.18 -13.18 -10.51
CA TYR A 47 12.63 -12.78 -11.80
C TYR A 47 12.08 -11.34 -11.75
N TYR A 48 12.59 -10.47 -12.63
CA TYR A 48 12.13 -9.08 -12.75
C TYR A 48 10.69 -8.95 -13.23
N THR A 49 10.12 -10.00 -13.84
CA THR A 49 8.71 -10.04 -14.27
C THR A 49 7.75 -9.81 -13.10
N PHE A 50 8.18 -10.12 -11.87
CA PHE A 50 7.40 -9.76 -10.69
C PHE A 50 7.24 -8.24 -10.54
N ILE A 51 8.29 -7.46 -10.79
CA ILE A 51 8.24 -5.99 -10.74
C ILE A 51 7.22 -5.46 -11.76
N SER A 52 7.25 -5.96 -13.00
CA SER A 52 6.32 -5.50 -14.04
C SER A 52 4.87 -5.90 -13.76
N GLN A 53 4.63 -7.07 -13.17
CA GLN A 53 3.30 -7.50 -12.72
C GLN A 53 2.76 -6.60 -11.60
N VAL A 54 3.60 -6.20 -10.66
CA VAL A 54 3.22 -5.25 -9.61
C VAL A 54 2.95 -3.86 -10.20
N GLU A 55 3.83 -3.35 -11.06
CA GLU A 55 3.69 -2.02 -11.68
C GLU A 55 2.47 -1.90 -12.61
N SER A 56 2.03 -3.00 -13.22
CA SER A 56 0.80 -3.06 -14.02
C SER A 56 -0.47 -3.27 -13.17
N GLY A 57 -0.33 -3.47 -11.87
CA GLY A 57 -1.44 -3.78 -10.98
C GLY A 57 -2.01 -5.18 -11.18
N LEU A 58 -1.25 -6.13 -11.74
CA LEU A 58 -1.60 -7.55 -11.74
C LEU A 58 -1.33 -8.17 -10.37
N GLY A 59 -0.20 -7.78 -9.75
CA GLY A 59 0.22 -8.20 -8.42
C GLY A 59 0.17 -7.09 -7.37
N ARG A 60 0.47 -7.47 -6.13
CA ARG A 60 0.74 -6.54 -5.01
C ARG A 60 2.16 -6.79 -4.52
N VAL A 61 2.79 -5.77 -3.92
CA VAL A 61 4.01 -5.99 -3.12
C VAL A 61 3.61 -6.76 -1.85
N PRO A 62 4.17 -7.96 -1.60
CA PRO A 62 3.92 -8.71 -0.37
C PRO A 62 4.40 -7.91 0.85
N ILE A 63 3.69 -7.99 1.97
CA ILE A 63 3.96 -7.18 3.18
C ILE A 63 5.40 -7.39 3.66
N GLU A 64 5.85 -8.64 3.66
CA GLU A 64 7.20 -9.07 4.01
C GLU A 64 8.30 -8.48 3.12
N MET A 65 7.95 -8.01 1.92
CA MET A 65 8.88 -7.39 0.97
C MET A 65 8.85 -5.86 1.00
N GLN A 66 7.86 -5.24 1.64
CA GLN A 66 7.66 -3.79 1.55
C GLN A 66 8.84 -3.00 2.13
N ALA A 67 9.46 -3.48 3.21
CA ALA A 67 10.64 -2.85 3.79
C ALA A 67 11.84 -2.88 2.81
N ALA A 68 12.14 -4.03 2.24
CA ALA A 68 13.22 -4.17 1.26
C ALA A 68 13.00 -3.31 0.01
N TRP A 69 11.75 -3.21 -0.46
CA TRP A 69 11.40 -2.32 -1.57
C TRP A 69 11.60 -0.85 -1.21
N ALA A 70 11.13 -0.42 -0.03
CA ALA A 70 11.31 0.95 0.42
C ALA A 70 12.81 1.32 0.48
N GLU A 71 13.63 0.47 1.10
CA GLU A 71 15.08 0.66 1.20
C GLU A 71 15.74 0.72 -0.19
N ALA A 72 15.41 -0.21 -1.08
CA ALA A 72 15.96 -0.23 -2.44
C ALA A 72 15.61 1.03 -3.26
N LEU A 73 14.45 1.64 -2.97
CA LEU A 73 13.94 2.86 -3.57
C LEU A 73 14.38 4.14 -2.84
N GLY A 74 15.08 4.04 -1.71
CA GLY A 74 15.50 5.18 -0.90
C GLY A 74 14.33 5.87 -0.16
N LEU A 75 13.27 5.13 0.15
CA LEU A 75 12.09 5.61 0.85
C LEU A 75 12.04 5.08 2.29
N ASP A 76 11.39 5.83 3.18
CA ASP A 76 11.11 5.36 4.55
C ASP A 76 10.13 4.17 4.53
N PRO A 77 10.47 3.01 5.14
CA PRO A 77 9.62 1.82 5.14
C PRO A 77 8.22 2.04 5.69
N LYS A 78 8.08 2.85 6.76
CA LYS A 78 6.77 3.13 7.37
C LYS A 78 5.89 3.91 6.42
N SER A 79 6.41 4.98 5.83
CA SER A 79 5.70 5.84 4.87
C SER A 79 5.34 5.06 3.61
N PHE A 80 6.24 4.21 3.12
CA PHE A 80 6.01 3.32 1.99
C PHE A 80 4.85 2.35 2.26
N ALA A 81 4.88 1.66 3.41
CA ALA A 81 3.82 0.72 3.79
C ALA A 81 2.46 1.41 3.97
N CYS A 82 2.42 2.59 4.62
CA CYS A 82 1.19 3.36 4.77
C CYS A 82 0.61 3.79 3.41
N THR A 83 1.48 4.18 2.47
CA THR A 83 1.08 4.54 1.11
C THR A 83 0.48 3.36 0.37
N LEU A 84 1.13 2.19 0.40
CA LEU A 84 0.58 0.97 -0.20
C LEU A 84 -0.73 0.53 0.46
N LEU A 85 -0.86 0.68 1.77
CA LEU A 85 -2.08 0.34 2.49
C LEU A 85 -3.28 1.14 2.00
N ARG A 86 -3.11 2.45 1.72
CA ARG A 86 -4.15 3.29 1.14
C ARG A 86 -4.74 2.72 -0.15
N TYR A 87 -3.91 2.10 -0.98
CA TYR A 87 -4.35 1.50 -2.25
C TYR A 87 -4.85 0.06 -2.10
N TYR A 88 -4.14 -0.76 -1.32
CA TYR A 88 -4.41 -2.19 -1.25
C TYR A 88 -5.58 -2.52 -0.32
N GLU A 89 -5.72 -1.78 0.78
CA GLU A 89 -6.73 -1.98 1.80
C GLU A 89 -7.28 -0.62 2.26
N PRO A 90 -8.00 0.12 1.39
CA PRO A 90 -8.44 1.49 1.66
C PRO A 90 -9.29 1.61 2.93
N GLU A 91 -10.11 0.60 3.24
CA GLU A 91 -10.92 0.58 4.47
C GLU A 91 -10.06 0.38 5.71
N LEU A 92 -9.04 -0.48 5.66
CA LEU A 92 -8.10 -0.64 6.78
C LEU A 92 -7.27 0.63 6.99
N HIS A 93 -6.83 1.27 5.90
CA HIS A 93 -6.19 2.58 5.99
C HIS A 93 -7.13 3.62 6.62
N ARG A 94 -8.41 3.67 6.23
CA ARG A 94 -9.40 4.57 6.82
C ARG A 94 -9.53 4.33 8.33
N LEU A 95 -9.67 3.08 8.76
CA LEU A 95 -9.80 2.71 10.17
C LEU A 95 -8.55 3.04 11.02
N LEU A 96 -7.35 2.94 10.44
CA LEU A 96 -6.10 3.19 11.15
C LEU A 96 -5.69 4.65 11.20
N PHE A 97 -6.07 5.46 10.20
CA PHE A 97 -5.55 6.81 10.01
C PHE A 97 -6.62 7.90 9.94
N THR A 98 -7.90 7.53 10.02
CA THR A 98 -9.01 8.48 10.18
C THR A 98 -9.45 8.43 11.62
N ASP A 99 -8.83 9.26 12.47
CA ASP A 99 -9.37 9.53 13.80
C ASP A 99 -10.69 10.29 13.63
N GLU A 100 -11.81 9.69 14.08
CA GLU A 100 -12.85 10.50 14.68
C GLU A 100 -12.18 11.30 15.82
N PRO A 101 -12.40 12.62 15.93
CA PRO A 101 -11.91 13.35 17.07
C PRO A 101 -12.50 12.67 18.31
N ARG A 102 -11.65 11.99 19.08
CA ARG A 102 -11.98 11.59 20.45
C ARG A 102 -12.29 12.90 21.16
N ALA A 103 -13.57 13.25 21.22
CA ALA A 103 -14.08 14.31 22.06
C ALA A 103 -13.64 13.93 23.47
N GLN A 104 -12.53 14.51 23.89
CA GLN A 104 -12.10 14.56 25.28
C GLN A 104 -13.19 15.39 25.97
N THR A 105 -14.27 14.73 26.34
CA THR A 105 -15.25 15.33 27.24
C THR A 105 -14.53 15.41 28.57
N THR A 106 -13.92 16.56 28.80
CA THR A 106 -13.56 17.06 30.12
C THR A 106 -14.80 16.94 30.99
N ARG A 107 -14.88 15.88 31.79
CA ARG A 107 -15.65 15.87 33.03
C ARG A 107 -14.66 15.83 34.18
N GLU A 108 -13.95 16.93 34.33
CA GLU A 108 -13.42 17.33 35.61
C GLU A 108 -14.08 18.66 35.97
N LYS A 109 -14.59 18.72 37.21
CA LYS A 109 -15.34 19.82 37.85
C LYS A 109 -16.86 19.82 37.64
N ALA A 110 -17.53 18.99 38.43
CA ALA A 110 -18.68 19.42 39.24
C ALA A 110 -19.03 18.35 40.30
N ALA A 111 -19.36 18.82 41.50
CA ALA A 111 -19.72 18.10 42.72
C ALA A 111 -18.52 17.49 43.47
N GLY A 112 -18.23 17.86 44.71
CA GLY A 112 -18.99 18.66 45.68
C GLY A 112 -18.50 18.26 47.06
#